data_AF-A0A963IH75-F1
#
_entry.id   AF-A0A963IH75-F1
#
_cell.length_a   1.000
_cell.length_b   1.000
_cell.length_c   1.000
_cell.angle_alpha   90.00
_cell.angle_beta   90.00
_cell.angle_gamma   90.00
#
_symmetry.space_group_name_H-M   'P 1'
#
loop_
_entity.id
_entity.type
_entity.pdbx_description
1 polymer ?
#
loop_
_entity_poly.entity_id
_entity_poly.type
_entity_poly.pdbx_seq_one_letter_code
_entity_poly.pdbx_strand_id
1 'polypeptide(L)' 'DAHAARKAERRIEKLYRKALAALFQGENYVDMFKRREVYRHLANGGHRMAACANTLHDIVVKIT' A
#
# COMPACT_ATOMS: atom_id res chain seq x y z
N ASP A 1 -0.24 16.79 2.98
CA ASP A 1 -0.90 16.98 1.68
C ASP A 1 -1.50 15.66 1.20
N ALA A 2 -2.82 15.62 0.94
CA ALA A 2 -3.53 14.41 0.48
C ALA A 2 -3.04 13.92 -0.89
N HIS A 3 -2.58 14.79 -1.78
CA HIS A 3 -2.04 14.40 -3.09
C HIS A 3 -0.75 13.59 -2.94
N ALA A 4 0.12 13.99 -2.01
CA ALA A 4 1.35 13.26 -1.69
C ALA A 4 1.03 11.85 -1.17
N ALA A 5 0.03 11.72 -0.30
CA ALA A 5 -0.41 10.42 0.22
C ALA A 5 -0.97 9.50 -0.87
N ARG A 6 -1.82 10.01 -1.78
CA ARG A 6 -2.31 9.25 -2.95
C ARG A 6 -1.19 8.87 -3.93
N LYS A 7 -0.14 9.69 -4.05
CA LYS A 7 1.03 9.35 -4.87
C LYS A 7 1.83 8.22 -4.22
N ALA A 8 1.99 8.25 -2.90
CA ALA A 8 2.67 7.21 -2.15
C ALA A 8 1.90 5.88 -2.21
N GLU A 9 0.58 5.89 -2.04
CA GLU A 9 -0.27 4.68 -2.13
C GLU A 9 -0.18 4.01 -3.50
N ARG A 10 -0.31 4.75 -4.61
CA ARG A 10 -0.08 4.22 -5.96
C ARG A 10 1.31 3.62 -6.15
N ARG A 11 2.34 4.20 -5.52
CA ARG A 11 3.71 3.66 -5.55
C ARG A 11 3.81 2.34 -4.78
N ILE A 12 3.14 2.24 -3.63
CA ILE A 12 3.06 1.02 -2.84
C ILE A 12 2.36 -0.09 -3.63
N GLU A 13 1.21 0.19 -4.27
CA GLU A 13 0.52 -0.79 -5.12
C GLU A 13 1.40 -1.30 -6.25
N LYS A 14 2.09 -0.39 -6.95
CA LYS A 14 2.98 -0.75 -8.05
C LYS A 14 4.13 -1.62 -7.57
N LEU A 15 4.70 -1.31 -6.41
CA LEU A 15 5.77 -2.12 -5.81
C LEU A 15 5.25 -3.50 -5.37
N TYR A 16 4.07 -3.54 -4.74
CA TYR A 16 3.41 -4.78 -4.33
C TYR A 16 3.20 -5.72 -5.52
N ARG A 17 2.65 -5.24 -6.65
CA ARG A 17 2.44 -6.05 -7.86
C ARG A 17 3.76 -6.60 -8.42
N LYS A 18 4.80 -5.77 -8.48
CA LYS A 18 6.13 -6.19 -8.95
C LYS A 18 6.77 -7.23 -8.02
N ALA A 19 6.71 -6.99 -6.71
CA ALA A 19 7.25 -7.91 -5.71
C ALA A 19 6.51 -9.25 -5.71
N LEU A 20 5.18 -9.24 -5.91
CA LEU A 20 4.37 -10.45 -6.01
C LEU A 20 4.74 -11.26 -7.26
N ALA A 21 4.89 -10.61 -8.41
CA ALA A 21 5.29 -11.27 -9.66
C ALA A 21 6.67 -11.93 -9.55
N ALA A 22 7.62 -11.29 -8.86
CA ALA A 22 8.93 -11.85 -8.58
C ALA A 22 8.90 -12.97 -7.52
N LEU A 23 7.99 -12.87 -6.53
CA LEU A 23 7.88 -13.83 -5.44
C LEU A 23 7.43 -15.22 -5.93
N PHE A 24 6.56 -15.28 -6.94
CA PHE A 24 6.02 -16.54 -7.47
C PHE A 24 6.86 -17.16 -8.60
N GLN A 25 8.17 -16.91 -8.64
CA GLN A 25 9.11 -17.51 -9.60
C GLN A 25 9.94 -18.68 -9.03
N GLY A 26 9.86 -18.96 -7.73
CA GLY A 26 10.60 -20.03 -7.07
C GLY A 26 9.79 -21.31 -6.83
N GLU A 27 10.35 -22.22 -6.03
CA GLU A 27 9.73 -23.53 -5.74
C GLU A 27 9.25 -23.70 -4.28
N ASN A 28 9.70 -22.84 -3.36
CA ASN A 28 9.31 -22.91 -1.95
C ASN A 28 8.00 -22.16 -1.67
N TYR A 29 6.88 -22.83 -1.93
CA TYR A 29 5.54 -22.27 -1.72
C TYR A 29 5.27 -21.83 -0.28
N VAL A 30 5.79 -22.55 0.73
CA VAL A 30 5.55 -22.21 2.13
C VAL A 30 6.14 -20.85 2.48
N ASP A 31 7.38 -20.58 2.06
CA ASP A 31 8.01 -19.26 2.27
C ASP A 31 7.34 -18.16 1.44
N MET A 32 6.92 -18.49 0.21
CA MET A 32 6.18 -17.55 -0.65
C MET A 32 4.87 -17.08 -0.02
N PHE A 33 4.06 -17.99 0.53
CA PHE A 33 2.79 -17.61 1.16
C PHE A 33 3.02 -16.73 2.39
N LYS A 34 4.04 -17.01 3.20
CA LYS A 34 4.43 -16.15 4.34
C LYS A 34 4.82 -14.75 3.88
N ARG A 35 5.68 -14.63 2.87
CA ARG A 35 6.12 -13.32 2.33
C ARG A 35 4.99 -12.56 1.65
N ARG A 36 4.12 -13.25 0.92
CA ARG A 36 2.92 -12.64 0.32
C ARG A 36 2.07 -11.97 1.38
N GLU A 37 1.91 -12.61 2.53
CA GLU A 37 1.07 -12.09 3.61
C GLU A 37 1.65 -10.81 4.21
N VAL A 38 2.97 -10.74 4.37
CA VAL A 38 3.69 -9.51 4.77
C VAL A 38 3.48 -8.40 3.73
N TYR A 39 3.65 -8.71 2.45
CA TYR A 39 3.45 -7.73 1.37
C TYR A 39 2.01 -7.20 1.32
N ARG A 40 1.02 -8.08 1.53
CA ARG A 40 -0.39 -7.70 1.57
C ARG A 40 -0.69 -6.78 2.76
N HIS A 41 -0.13 -7.06 3.94
CA HIS A 41 -0.29 -6.19 5.10
C HIS A 41 0.31 -4.80 4.88
N LEU A 42 1.48 -4.71 4.25
CA LEU A 42 2.11 -3.43 3.89
C LEU A 42 1.25 -2.63 2.91
N ALA A 43 0.72 -3.27 1.86
CA ALA A 43 -0.20 -2.62 0.93
C ALA A 43 -1.46 -2.10 1.64
N ASN A 44 -2.09 -2.93 2.47
CA ASN A 44 -3.26 -2.53 3.26
C ASN A 44 -2.96 -1.37 4.23
N GLY A 45 -1.75 -1.32 4.79
CA GLY A 45 -1.28 -0.19 5.60
C GLY A 45 -1.21 1.10 4.79
N GLY A 46 -0.63 1.05 3.58
CA GLY A 46 -0.56 2.19 2.67
C GLY A 46 -1.93 2.74 2.28
N HIS A 47 -2.91 1.86 1.99
CA HIS A 47 -4.27 2.28 1.66
C HIS A 47 -4.94 2.99 2.84
N ARG A 48 -4.76 2.47 4.06
CA ARG A 48 -5.28 3.11 5.28
C ARG A 48 -4.65 4.48 5.53
N MET A 49 -3.35 4.63 5.28
CA MET A 49 -2.68 5.93 5.39
C MET A 49 -3.22 6.95 4.39
N ALA A 50 -3.48 6.55 3.14
CA ALA A 50 -4.08 7.43 2.14
C ALA A 50 -5.51 7.85 2.53
N ALA A 51 -6.31 6.94 3.09
CA ALA A 51 -7.64 7.25 3.61
C ALA A 51 -7.57 8.28 4.75
N CYS A 52 -6.68 8.08 5.73
CA CYS A 52 -6.47 9.03 6.82
C CYS A 52 -6.07 10.43 6.30
N ALA A 53 -5.17 10.49 5.33
CA ALA A 53 -4.75 11.76 4.72
C ALA A 53 -5.90 12.49 4.00
N ASN A 54 -6.83 11.76 3.37
CA ASN A 54 -8.03 12.36 2.79
C ASN A 54 -8.95 12.92 3.88
N THR A 55 -9.22 12.18 4.95
CA THR A 55 -10.04 12.66 6.07
C THR A 55 -9.46 13.93 6.68
N LEU A 56 -8.14 13.98 6.92
CA LEU A 56 -7.47 15.17 7.43
C LEU A 56 -7.58 16.36 6.45
N HIS A 57 -7.49 16.11 5.15
CA HIS A 57 -7.66 17.15 4.13
C HIS A 57 -9.09 17.70 4.12
N ASP A 58 -10.11 16.84 4.20
CA ASP A 58 -11.52 17.26 4.26
C ASP A 58 -11.81 18.11 5.51
N ILE A 59 -11.18 17.77 6.65
CA ILE A 59 -11.26 18.58 7.87
C ILE A 59 -10.66 19.97 7.61
N VAL A 60 -9.44 20.04 7.08
CA VAL A 60 -8.77 21.32 6.77
C VAL A 60 -9.63 22.17 5.83
N VAL A 61 -10.14 21.61 4.74
CA VAL A 61 -10.98 22.31 3.76
C VAL A 61 -12.27 22.87 4.38
N LYS A 62 -12.82 22.25 5.43
CA LYS A 62 -14.05 22.74 6.10
C LYS A 62 -13.80 23.84 7.12
N ILE A 63 -12.58 23.94 7.65
CA ILE A 63 -12.21 24.97 8.63
C ILE A 63 -11.67 26.23 7.93
N THR A 64 -11.22 26.07 6.67
CA THR A 64 -10.72 27.17 5.83
C THR A 64 -11.86 27.75 5.00
#